data_AF-A0A4D4LBQ6-F1
#
_entry.id   AF-A0A4D4LBQ6-F1
#
_cell.length_a   1.000
_cell.length_b   1.000
_cell.length_c   1.000
_cell.angle_alpha   90.00
_cell.angle_beta   90.00
_cell.angle_gamma   90.00
#
_symmetry.space_group_name_H-M   'P 1'
#
loop_
_entity.id
_entity.type
_entity.pdbx_description
1 polymer ?
#
loop_
_entity_poly.entity_id
_entity_poly.type
_entity_poly.pdbx_seq_one_letter_code
_entity_poly.pdbx_strand_id
1 'polypeptide(L)'
;MPHFVVTYVHRDPTGWARHLDAHLRWLVERVESGDLRASGPTTGTETQSARWERTALLVFAAADEEALRAVVDTDPYLAEGQVQEMTVTRWDPIFGVFAEESSRAGTGDAELLEHLAELAR
;
A
#
# COMPACT_ATOMS: atom_id res chain seq x y z
N MET A 1 -9.54 7.39 -8.88
CA MET A 1 -9.90 6.12 -8.20
C MET A 1 -9.34 6.20 -6.79
N PRO A 2 -10.02 5.68 -5.75
CA PRO A 2 -9.46 5.73 -4.41
C PRO A 2 -8.16 4.95 -4.31
N HIS A 3 -7.28 5.43 -3.45
CA HIS A 3 -6.06 4.74 -3.10
C HIS A 3 -6.24 3.93 -1.83
N PHE A 4 -5.47 2.87 -1.69
CA PHE A 4 -5.42 2.05 -0.50
C PHE A 4 -3.97 1.80 -0.11
N VAL A 5 -3.68 1.96 1.17
CA VAL A 5 -2.41 1.55 1.76
C VAL A 5 -2.63 0.19 2.41
N VAL A 6 -1.89 -0.80 1.93
CA VAL A 6 -1.87 -2.16 2.46
C VAL A 6 -0.53 -2.38 3.13
N THR A 7 -0.55 -2.95 4.34
CA THR A 7 0.69 -3.35 5.02
C THR A 7 0.69 -4.83 5.31
N TYR A 8 1.85 -5.47 5.21
CA TYR A 8 2.06 -6.86 5.60
C TYR A 8 3.07 -6.97 6.73
N VAL A 9 2.90 -8.03 7.52
CA VAL A 9 3.90 -8.53 8.47
C VAL A 9 4.22 -9.98 8.12
N HIS A 10 5.51 -10.29 8.02
CA HIS A 10 6.06 -11.62 7.73
C HIS A 10 6.92 -12.08 8.90
N ARG A 11 6.71 -13.32 9.38
CA ARG A 11 7.38 -13.92 10.55
C ARG A 11 7.96 -15.32 10.29
N ASP A 12 7.73 -15.88 9.10
CA ASP A 12 8.36 -17.12 8.64
C ASP A 12 9.46 -16.81 7.60
N PRO A 13 10.75 -16.77 8.00
CA PRO A 13 11.83 -16.50 7.06
C PRO A 13 11.96 -17.56 5.95
N THR A 14 11.59 -18.81 6.23
CA THR A 14 11.77 -19.91 5.29
C THR A 14 10.68 -19.89 4.23
N GLY A 15 9.42 -19.73 4.65
CA GLY A 15 8.30 -19.57 3.73
C GLY A 15 8.41 -18.27 2.93
N TRP A 16 8.78 -17.16 3.57
CA TRP A 16 9.03 -15.89 2.87
C TRP A 16 10.07 -16.07 1.76
N ALA A 17 11.23 -16.66 2.07
CA ALA A 17 12.27 -16.89 1.06
C ALA A 17 11.82 -17.84 -0.05
N ARG A 18 11.01 -18.86 0.27
CA ARG A 18 10.48 -19.83 -0.70
C ARG A 18 9.57 -19.17 -1.76
N HIS A 19 8.73 -18.23 -1.34
CA HIS A 19 7.71 -17.62 -2.22
C HIS A 19 8.12 -16.25 -2.78
N LEU A 20 9.30 -15.75 -2.42
CA LEU A 20 9.79 -14.43 -2.82
C LEU A 20 9.80 -14.21 -4.34
N ASP A 21 10.29 -15.17 -5.13
CA ASP A 21 10.34 -15.02 -6.59
C ASP A 21 8.94 -14.83 -7.20
N ALA A 22 7.96 -15.63 -6.76
CA ALA A 22 6.59 -15.51 -7.22
C ALA A 22 5.95 -14.18 -6.79
N HIS A 23 6.15 -13.77 -5.54
CA HIS A 23 5.67 -12.49 -5.04
C HIS A 23 6.26 -11.30 -5.82
N LEU A 24 7.56 -11.32 -6.12
CA LEU A 24 8.20 -10.25 -6.90
C LEU A 24 7.65 -10.16 -8.33
N ARG A 25 7.39 -11.29 -8.99
CA ARG A 25 6.76 -11.28 -10.32
C ARG A 25 5.35 -10.73 -10.27
N TRP A 26 4.57 -11.13 -9.26
CA TRP A 26 3.24 -10.59 -9.03
C TRP A 26 3.29 -9.07 -8.87
N LEU A 27 4.19 -8.53 -8.04
CA LEU A 27 4.37 -7.08 -7.89
C LEU A 27 4.67 -6.37 -9.21
N VAL A 28 5.55 -6.94 -10.05
CA VAL A 28 5.87 -6.38 -11.37
C VAL A 28 4.63 -6.30 -12.25
N GLU A 29 3.87 -7.40 -12.35
CA GLU A 29 2.63 -7.44 -13.14
C GLU A 29 1.59 -6.42 -12.65
N ARG A 30 1.46 -6.26 -11.32
CA ARG A 30 0.55 -5.28 -10.72
C ARG A 30 0.97 -3.85 -11.09
N VAL A 31 2.25 -3.52 -10.93
CA VAL A 31 2.79 -2.21 -11.35
C VAL A 31 2.55 -1.95 -12.84
N GLU A 32 2.79 -2.94 -13.69
CA GLU A 32 2.56 -2.83 -15.15
C GLU A 32 1.08 -2.62 -15.49
N SER A 33 0.17 -3.25 -14.74
CA SER A 33 -1.28 -3.07 -14.91
C SER A 33 -1.80 -1.74 -14.37
N GLY A 34 -1.01 -1.07 -13.52
CA GLY A 34 -1.30 0.23 -12.93
C GLY A 34 -2.15 0.17 -11.65
N ASP A 35 -2.58 -1.01 -11.20
CA ASP A 35 -3.32 -1.18 -9.95
C ASP A 35 -2.42 -1.00 -8.71
N LEU A 36 -1.14 -1.39 -8.78
CA LEU A 36 -0.13 -1.12 -7.75
C LEU A 36 0.70 0.12 -8.11
N ARG A 37 0.59 1.17 -7.30
CA ARG A 37 1.26 2.47 -7.48
C ARG A 37 2.66 2.52 -6.89
N ALA A 38 2.87 1.83 -5.78
CA ALA A 38 4.17 1.73 -5.11
C ALA A 38 4.19 0.51 -4.18
N SER A 39 5.35 -0.11 -3.98
CA SER A 39 5.54 -1.19 -3.01
C SER A 39 6.97 -1.23 -2.49
N GLY A 40 7.16 -1.64 -1.25
CA GLY A 40 8.48 -1.91 -0.71
C GLY A 40 8.47 -2.37 0.75
N PRO A 41 9.60 -2.88 1.26
CA PRO A 41 9.74 -3.17 2.67
C PRO A 41 9.71 -1.89 3.51
N THR A 42 9.10 -1.91 4.69
CA THR A 42 9.23 -0.78 5.63
C THR A 42 10.45 -0.98 6.51
N THR A 43 11.28 0.06 6.63
CA THR A 43 12.54 -0.01 7.40
C THR A 43 12.29 0.28 8.89
N GLY A 44 13.17 -0.23 9.76
CA GLY A 44 13.13 0.07 11.21
C GLY A 44 12.22 -0.83 12.05
N THR A 45 11.49 -1.76 11.43
CA THR A 45 10.69 -2.80 12.12
C THR A 45 11.46 -4.11 12.30
N GLU A 46 12.40 -4.40 11.39
CA GLU A 46 13.18 -5.65 11.37
C GLU A 46 14.08 -5.87 12.61
N THR A 47 14.34 -4.82 13.40
CA THR A 47 15.33 -4.82 14.49
C THR A 47 14.74 -4.70 15.90
N GLN A 48 13.41 -4.61 16.06
CA GLN A 48 12.80 -4.35 17.36
C GLN A 48 12.44 -5.61 18.16
N SER A 49 12.48 -6.79 17.54
CA SER A 49 12.16 -8.06 18.21
C SER A 49 13.32 -9.05 18.11
N ALA A 50 13.51 -9.88 19.14
CA ALA A 50 14.45 -11.00 19.11
C ALA A 50 14.06 -12.13 18.12
N ARG A 51 13.00 -11.91 17.32
CA ARG A 51 12.47 -12.84 16.31
C ARG A 51 12.50 -12.14 14.95
N TRP A 52 12.77 -12.93 13.91
CA TRP A 52 12.77 -12.44 12.54
C TRP A 52 11.37 -11.90 12.18
N GLU A 53 11.32 -10.65 11.74
CA GLU A 53 10.11 -10.01 11.24
C GLU A 53 10.48 -9.10 10.07
N ARG A 54 9.70 -9.13 9.00
CA ARG A 54 9.77 -8.17 7.91
C ARG A 54 8.40 -7.58 7.68
N THR A 55 8.38 -6.34 7.22
CA THR A 55 7.13 -5.65 6.92
C THR A 55 7.18 -5.07 5.52
N ALA A 56 6.02 -4.94 4.90
CA ALA A 56 5.87 -4.32 3.58
C ALA A 56 4.76 -3.28 3.62
N LEU A 57 4.87 -2.28 2.75
CA LEU A 57 3.84 -1.30 2.45
C LEU A 57 3.61 -1.30 0.94
N LEU A 58 2.34 -1.36 0.55
CA LEU A 58 1.88 -1.36 -0.82
C LEU A 58 0.81 -0.27 -0.97
N VAL A 59 0.85 0.47 -2.06
CA VAL A 59 -0.12 1.52 -2.39
C VAL A 59 -0.86 1.09 -3.64
N PHE A 60 -2.14 0.77 -3.52
CA PHE A 60 -2.99 0.37 -4.65
C PHE A 60 -3.94 1.50 -5.06
N ALA A 61 -4.32 1.52 -6.34
CA ALA A 61 -5.50 2.21 -6.84
C ALA A 61 -6.56 1.17 -7.22
N ALA A 62 -7.74 1.23 -6.60
CA ALA A 62 -8.85 0.30 -6.83
C ALA A 62 -10.18 1.06 -6.81
N ALA A 63 -11.26 0.48 -7.34
CA ALA A 63 -12.58 1.12 -7.29
C ALA A 63 -13.10 1.20 -5.84
N ASP A 64 -12.92 0.11 -5.10
CA ASP A 64 -13.39 -0.09 -3.74
C ASP A 64 -12.56 -1.16 -3.01
N GLU A 65 -12.98 -1.44 -1.78
CA GLU A 65 -12.43 -2.46 -0.89
C GLU A 65 -12.45 -3.85 -1.54
N GLU A 66 -13.55 -4.23 -2.19
CA GLU A 66 -13.77 -5.57 -2.78
C GLU A 66 -12.86 -5.80 -3.98
N ALA A 67 -12.78 -4.83 -4.89
CA ALA A 67 -11.89 -4.86 -6.04
C ALA A 67 -10.42 -4.96 -5.61
N LEU A 68 -10.03 -4.28 -4.53
CA LEU A 68 -8.69 -4.43 -3.96
C LEU A 68 -8.44 -5.85 -3.46
N ARG A 69 -9.39 -6.45 -2.74
CA ARG A 69 -9.21 -7.82 -2.20
C ARG A 69 -9.10 -8.85 -3.31
N ALA A 70 -9.89 -8.71 -4.37
CA ALA A 70 -9.79 -9.57 -5.54
C ALA A 70 -8.38 -9.57 -6.17
N VAL A 71 -7.65 -8.45 -6.09
CA VAL A 71 -6.25 -8.38 -6.51
C VAL A 71 -5.32 -8.95 -5.44
N VAL A 72 -5.41 -8.48 -4.20
CA VAL A 72 -4.51 -8.86 -3.10
C VAL A 72 -4.57 -10.36 -2.77
N ASP A 73 -5.73 -10.99 -2.89
CA ASP A 73 -5.92 -12.44 -2.68
C ASP A 73 -5.15 -13.30 -3.70
N THR A 74 -4.65 -12.70 -4.79
CA THR A 74 -3.79 -13.37 -5.77
C THR A 74 -2.29 -13.26 -5.46
N ASP A 75 -1.91 -12.51 -4.44
CA ASP A 75 -0.51 -12.39 -3.98
C ASP A 75 -0.01 -13.76 -3.48
N PRO A 76 1.09 -14.31 -4.02
CA PRO A 76 1.67 -15.56 -3.56
C PRO A 76 2.00 -15.58 -2.07
N TYR A 77 2.36 -14.45 -1.45
CA TYR A 77 2.55 -14.41 0.00
C TYR A 77 1.25 -14.57 0.78
N LEU A 78 0.14 -14.02 0.30
CA LEU A 78 -1.13 -14.16 0.99
C LEU A 78 -1.70 -15.57 0.80
N ALA A 79 -1.68 -16.08 -0.44
CA ALA A 79 -2.15 -17.42 -0.79
C ALA A 79 -1.41 -18.55 -0.03
N GLU A 80 -0.11 -18.37 0.20
CA GLU A 80 0.76 -19.37 0.85
C GLU A 80 0.94 -19.10 2.36
N GLY A 81 0.10 -18.25 2.95
CA GLY A 81 0.07 -17.99 4.39
C GLY A 81 1.31 -17.28 4.94
N GLN A 82 2.05 -16.56 4.09
CA GLN A 82 3.25 -15.81 4.46
C GLN A 82 2.96 -14.40 5.00
N VAL A 83 1.72 -13.94 4.95
CA VAL A 83 1.26 -12.69 5.58
C VAL A 83 0.60 -13.03 6.92
N GLN A 84 1.28 -12.78 8.03
CA GLN A 84 0.75 -13.04 9.37
C GLN A 84 -0.14 -11.92 9.90
N GLU A 85 0.11 -10.68 9.46
CA GLU A 85 -0.79 -9.56 9.73
C GLU A 85 -0.92 -8.72 8.45
N MET A 86 -2.15 -8.31 8.16
CA MET A 86 -2.48 -7.42 7.05
C MET A 86 -3.34 -6.27 7.55
N THR A 87 -2.98 -5.05 7.17
CA THR A 87 -3.90 -3.90 7.30
C THR A 87 -4.25 -3.37 5.93
N VAL A 88 -5.46 -2.83 5.82
CA VAL A 88 -5.92 -2.14 4.61
C VAL A 88 -6.57 -0.84 5.04
N THR A 89 -6.04 0.27 4.52
CA THR A 89 -6.50 1.61 4.86
C THR A 89 -6.80 2.38 3.59
N ARG A 90 -8.03 2.86 3.44
CA ARG A 90 -8.38 3.80 2.37
C ARG A 90 -7.59 5.09 2.58
N TRP A 91 -6.96 5.59 1.51
CA TRP A 91 -6.10 6.77 1.53
C TRP A 91 -6.51 7.73 0.41
N ASP A 92 -6.50 9.03 0.73
CA ASP A 92 -6.77 10.11 -0.23
C ASP A 92 -5.52 11.00 -0.35
N PRO A 93 -4.68 10.80 -1.39
CA PRO A 93 -3.38 11.45 -1.48
C PRO A 93 -3.50 12.86 -2.04
N ILE A 94 -3.94 13.81 -1.22
CA ILE A 94 -4.17 15.21 -1.65
C ILE A 94 -2.90 15.99 -2.05
N PHE A 95 -1.71 15.43 -1.84
CA PHE A 95 -0.42 16.02 -2.21
C PHE A 95 0.47 15.01 -2.95
N GLY A 96 1.40 15.54 -3.76
CA GLY A 96 2.43 14.76 -4.44
C GLY A 96 1.96 14.15 -5.76
N VAL A 97 2.63 13.08 -6.19
CA VAL A 97 2.45 12.49 -7.53
C VAL A 97 1.06 11.91 -7.79
N PHE A 98 0.26 11.68 -6.74
CA PHE A 98 -1.11 11.16 -6.84
C PHE A 98 -2.19 12.24 -6.59
N ALA A 99 -1.81 13.52 -6.42
CA ALA A 99 -2.75 14.60 -6.10
C ALA A 99 -3.89 14.74 -7.12
N GLU A 100 -3.59 14.57 -8.41
CA GLU A 100 -4.56 14.61 -9.51
C GLU A 100 -5.58 13.46 -9.47
N GLU A 101 -5.35 12.44 -8.65
CA GLU A 101 -6.24 11.30 -8.47
C GLU A 101 -7.02 11.34 -7.15
N SER A 102 -6.75 12.36 -6.32
CA SER A 102 -7.39 12.57 -5.02
C SER A 102 -8.81 13.13 -5.16
N SER A 103 -9.56 13.14 -4.04
CA SER A 103 -10.86 13.79 -3.97
C SER A 103 -10.82 15.32 -4.19
N ARG A 104 -9.61 15.90 -4.18
CA ARG A 104 -9.35 17.35 -4.34
C ARG A 104 -8.59 17.68 -5.63
N ALA A 105 -8.58 16.76 -6.59
CA ALA A 105 -7.96 17.01 -7.89
C ALA A 105 -8.49 18.32 -8.51
N GLY A 106 -7.57 19.17 -8.99
CA GLY A 106 -7.89 20.48 -9.55
C GLY A 106 -8.09 21.62 -8.54
N THR A 107 -8.11 21.35 -7.22
CA THR A 107 -7.99 22.40 -6.20
C THR A 107 -6.52 22.79 -6.05
N GLY A 108 -6.18 24.04 -6.34
CA GLY A 108 -4.80 24.52 -6.18
C GLY A 108 -4.39 24.61 -4.70
N ASP A 109 -3.11 24.40 -4.41
CA ASP A 109 -2.55 24.50 -3.04
C ASP A 109 -2.93 25.81 -2.33
N ALA A 110 -3.04 26.91 -3.08
CA ALA A 110 -3.45 28.22 -2.57
C ALA A 110 -4.88 28.20 -2.00
N GLU A 111 -5.81 27.55 -2.67
CA GLU A 111 -7.21 27.45 -2.24
C GLU A 111 -7.34 26.59 -0.98
N LEU A 112 -6.54 25.52 -0.87
CA LEU A 112 -6.44 24.72 0.36
C LEU A 112 -5.96 25.56 1.55
N LEU A 113 -4.92 26.38 1.35
CA LEU A 113 -4.35 27.23 2.39
C LEU A 113 -5.27 28.39 2.79
N GLU A 114 -6.02 28.96 1.83
CA GLU A 114 -7.02 29.98 2.11
C GLU A 114 -8.15 29.44 3.00
N HIS A 115 -8.68 28.25 2.69
CA HIS A 115 -9.70 27.60 3.52
C HIS A 115 -9.22 27.32 4.95
N LEU A 116 -7.95 26.93 5.14
CA LEU A 116 -7.36 26.76 6.48
C LEU A 116 -7.31 28.08 7.26
N ALA A 117 -7.05 29.21 6.60
CA ALA A 117 -7.04 30.52 7.23
C ALA A 117 -8.43 31.04 7.61
N GLU A 118 -9.50 30.46 7.07
CA GLU A 118 -10.89 30.72 7.49
C GLU A 118 -11.27 29.87 8.70
N LEU A 119 -10.87 28.59 8.75
CA LEU A 119 -11.11 27.70 9.89
C LEU A 119 -10.40 28.12 11.18
N ALA A 120 -9.32 28.88 11.07
CA ALA A 120 -8.55 29.39 12.21
C ALA A 120 -9.11 30.70 12.82
N ARG A 121 -10.23 31.23 12.31
CA ARG A 121 -10.92 32.43 12.81
C ARG A 121 -12.10 32.05 13.68
#